data_AF-A0A7W8ZAA0-F1
#
_entry.id   AF-A0A7W8ZAA0-F1
#
_cell.length_a   1.000
_cell.length_b   1.000
_cell.length_c   1.000
_cell.angle_alpha   90.00
_cell.angle_beta   90.00
_cell.angle_gamma   90.00
#
_symmetry.space_group_name_H-M   'P 1'
#
loop_
_entity.id
_entity.type
_entity.pdbx_description
1 polymer ?
#
loop_
_entity_poly.entity_id
_entity_poly.type
_entity_poly.pdbx_seq_one_letter_code
_entity_poly.pdbx_strand_id
1 'polypeptide(L)'
;MTGIDRPRPRSENPPPSRARQGPQAAKEQQYRHLVRLGWELNKRGVRAVVDLPSKGEPVLMVPREPGVLRIMAFAHKGAWLYTWGRGRAQRVPVVADDAAERIWEVAR
;
A
#
# COMPACT_ATOMS: atom_id res chain seq x y z
N MET A 1 -53.29 31.11 25.21
CA MET A 1 -52.34 31.12 24.07
C MET A 1 -51.10 30.38 24.51
N THR A 2 -51.01 29.09 24.17
CA THR A 2 -50.08 28.12 24.73
C THR A 2 -48.80 28.08 23.89
N GLY A 3 -47.65 28.30 24.51
CA GLY A 3 -46.34 28.24 23.86
C GLY A 3 -45.99 26.83 23.42
N ILE A 4 -45.63 26.66 22.14
CA ILE A 4 -45.10 25.41 21.59
C ILE A 4 -43.59 25.57 21.53
N ASP A 5 -42.93 25.02 22.54
CA ASP A 5 -41.48 24.85 22.61
C ASP A 5 -41.07 23.82 21.54
N ARG A 6 -40.33 24.26 20.51
CA ARG A 6 -39.83 23.37 19.46
C ARG A 6 -38.53 22.72 19.95
N PRO A 7 -38.39 21.38 19.91
CA PRO A 7 -37.14 20.73 20.28
C PRO A 7 -36.02 21.10 19.28
N ARG A 8 -34.85 21.47 19.81
CA ARG A 8 -33.63 21.68 19.03
C ARG A 8 -33.26 20.40 18.26
N PRO A 9 -32.78 20.49 17.02
CA PRO A 9 -32.27 19.31 16.31
C PRO A 9 -31.09 18.70 17.08
N ARG A 10 -31.15 17.38 17.28
CA ARG A 10 -30.06 16.55 17.80
C ARG A 10 -28.78 16.87 17.01
N SER A 11 -27.70 17.15 17.74
CA SER A 11 -26.35 17.22 17.20
C SER A 11 -26.08 15.92 16.43
N GLU A 12 -26.07 16.00 15.10
CA GLU A 12 -25.58 14.93 14.24
C GLU A 12 -24.09 14.78 14.54
N ASN A 13 -23.74 13.69 15.23
CA ASN A 13 -22.35 13.25 15.27
C ASN A 13 -21.88 13.07 13.82
N PRO A 14 -20.80 13.75 13.39
CA PRO A 14 -20.25 13.50 12.08
C PRO A 14 -19.81 12.03 11.97
N PRO A 15 -19.95 11.39 10.80
CA PRO A 15 -19.58 9.99 10.63
C PRO A 15 -18.11 9.78 11.03
N PRO A 16 -17.77 8.75 11.83
CA PRO A 16 -16.38 8.40 12.01
C PRO A 16 -15.87 7.88 10.66
N SER A 17 -14.58 8.08 10.38
CA SER A 17 -13.79 7.31 9.39
C SER A 17 -13.43 7.97 8.05
N ARG A 18 -13.14 9.28 8.02
CA ARG A 18 -12.26 9.83 6.95
C ARG A 18 -11.07 10.66 7.43
N ALA A 19 -11.06 11.10 8.69
CA ALA A 19 -10.13 12.14 9.14
C ALA A 19 -8.84 11.67 9.85
N ARG A 20 -8.53 10.37 9.96
CA ARG A 20 -7.37 9.91 10.76
C ARG A 20 -6.66 8.65 10.24
N GLN A 21 -6.38 8.55 8.95
CA GLN A 21 -5.30 7.63 8.54
C GLN A 21 -3.97 8.36 8.81
N GLY A 22 -3.48 8.26 10.05
CA GLY A 22 -2.16 8.77 10.41
C GLY A 22 -1.06 8.06 9.60
N PRO A 23 0.19 8.57 9.62
CA PRO A 23 1.33 7.98 8.90
C PRO A 23 1.50 6.47 9.16
N GLN A 24 1.10 6.00 10.34
CA GLN A 24 1.10 4.60 10.71
C GLN A 24 0.14 3.73 9.90
N ALA A 25 -1.09 4.20 9.63
CA ALA A 25 -2.06 3.46 8.82
C ALA A 25 -1.59 3.31 7.37
N ALA A 26 -0.95 4.35 6.82
CA ALA A 26 -0.34 4.29 5.50
C ALA A 26 0.82 3.28 5.45
N LYS A 27 1.69 3.25 6.47
CA LYS A 27 2.78 2.26 6.59
C LYS A 27 2.28 0.83 6.73
N GLU A 28 1.24 0.61 7.51
CA GLU A 28 0.63 -0.72 7.64
C GLU A 28 0.05 -1.18 6.31
N GLN A 29 -0.60 -0.28 5.56
CA GLN A 29 -1.12 -0.59 4.24
C GLN A 29 -0.01 -0.89 3.23
N GLN A 30 1.10 -0.13 3.25
CA GLN A 30 2.32 -0.44 2.49
C GLN A 30 2.79 -1.86 2.77
N TYR A 31 2.94 -2.21 4.05
CA TYR A 31 3.37 -3.54 4.47
C TYR A 31 2.45 -4.63 3.93
N ARG A 32 1.13 -4.49 4.08
CA ARG A 32 0.14 -5.46 3.57
C ARG A 32 0.28 -5.69 2.06
N HIS A 33 0.50 -4.62 1.29
CA HIS A 33 0.72 -4.74 -0.15
C HIS A 33 2.02 -5.50 -0.46
N LEU A 34 3.12 -5.17 0.22
CA LEU A 34 4.40 -5.85 0.03
C LEU A 34 4.36 -7.33 0.42
N VAL A 35 3.67 -7.68 1.52
CA VAL A 35 3.46 -9.08 1.93
C VAL A 35 2.65 -9.84 0.87
N ARG A 36 1.56 -9.25 0.38
CA ARG A 36 0.74 -9.86 -0.67
C ARG A 36 1.58 -10.12 -1.93
N LEU A 37 2.37 -9.14 -2.37
CA LEU A 37 3.27 -9.32 -3.50
C LEU A 37 4.31 -10.41 -3.25
N GLY A 38 4.95 -10.40 -2.07
CA GLY A 38 5.93 -11.42 -1.68
C GLY A 38 5.34 -12.83 -1.71
N TRP A 39 4.10 -13.00 -1.28
CA TRP A 39 3.37 -14.27 -1.35
C TRP A 39 3.17 -14.74 -2.80
N GLU A 40 2.73 -13.84 -3.69
CA GLU A 40 2.55 -14.17 -5.11
C GLU A 40 3.87 -14.50 -5.82
N LEU A 41 4.96 -13.83 -5.46
CA LEU A 41 6.30 -14.17 -5.96
C LEU A 41 6.79 -15.52 -5.43
N ASN A 42 6.50 -15.83 -4.16
CA ASN A 42 6.89 -17.09 -3.55
C ASN A 42 6.21 -18.30 -4.21
N LYS A 43 4.92 -18.19 -4.58
CA LYS A 43 4.21 -19.20 -5.37
C LYS A 43 4.89 -19.49 -6.72
N ARG A 44 5.64 -18.53 -7.26
CA ARG A 44 6.39 -18.65 -8.52
C ARG A 44 7.84 -19.10 -8.30
N GLY A 45 8.21 -19.50 -7.08
CA GLY A 45 9.56 -19.95 -6.71
C GLY A 45 10.55 -18.82 -6.44
N VAL A 46 10.11 -17.56 -6.44
CA VAL A 46 10.98 -16.42 -6.15
C VAL A 46 10.96 -16.13 -4.66
N ARG A 47 12.14 -16.20 -4.02
CA ARG A 47 12.28 -15.80 -2.62
C ARG A 47 12.16 -14.29 -2.50
N ALA A 48 11.43 -13.81 -1.50
CA ALA A 48 11.31 -12.39 -1.23
C ALA A 48 11.25 -12.16 0.28
N VAL A 49 11.86 -11.07 0.75
CA VAL A 49 11.92 -10.69 2.16
C VAL A 49 11.37 -9.29 2.31
N VAL A 50 10.39 -9.09 3.19
CA VAL A 50 9.92 -7.74 3.54
C VAL A 50 10.80 -7.19 4.65
N ASP A 51 11.50 -6.09 4.37
CA ASP A 51 12.23 -5.30 5.36
C ASP A 51 11.33 -4.17 5.89
N LEU A 52 11.26 -4.08 7.22
CA LEU A 52 10.44 -3.13 7.97
C LEU A 52 11.34 -2.28 8.88
N PRO A 53 12.05 -1.30 8.32
CA PRO A 53 12.96 -0.51 9.12
C PRO A 53 12.19 0.39 10.08
N SER A 54 12.71 0.56 11.30
CA SER A 54 12.17 1.49 12.30
C SER A 54 12.17 2.95 11.83
N LYS A 55 13.09 3.27 10.90
CA LYS A 55 13.19 4.55 10.20
C LYS A 55 13.22 4.30 8.69
N GLY A 56 12.28 4.89 7.96
CA GLY A 56 12.17 4.72 6.50
C GLY A 56 10.85 4.08 6.08
N GLU A 57 10.82 3.63 4.82
CA GLU A 57 9.68 2.99 4.17
C GLU A 57 9.87 1.46 4.12
N PRO A 58 8.79 0.68 4.32
CA PRO A 58 8.78 -0.75 4.04
C PRO A 58 9.27 -1.06 2.62
N VAL A 59 10.09 -2.09 2.47
CA VAL A 59 10.60 -2.53 1.17
C VAL A 59 10.55 -4.05 1.06
N LEU A 60 10.13 -4.56 -0.10
CA LEU A 60 10.28 -5.97 -0.45
C LEU A 60 11.58 -6.15 -1.21
N MET A 61 12.47 -6.97 -0.66
CA MET A 61 13.74 -7.34 -1.25
C MET A 61 13.60 -8.68 -1.96
N VAL A 62 13.89 -8.69 -3.27
CA VAL A 62 13.87 -9.87 -4.11
C VAL A 62 15.30 -10.11 -4.62
N PRO A 63 15.96 -11.24 -4.29
CA PRO A 63 17.26 -11.58 -4.86
C PRO A 63 17.17 -11.65 -6.38
N ARG A 64 18.13 -11.05 -7.08
CA ARG A 64 18.27 -11.13 -8.54
C ARG A 64 19.75 -11.05 -8.92
N GLU A 65 20.14 -11.50 -10.10
CA GLU A 65 21.53 -11.32 -10.55
C GLU A 65 21.69 -10.17 -11.56
N PRO A 66 22.62 -9.22 -11.35
CA PRO A 66 23.37 -8.98 -10.12
C PRO A 66 22.53 -8.23 -9.05
N GLY A 67 22.69 -8.63 -7.78
CA GLY A 67 22.23 -7.88 -6.60
C GLY A 67 20.86 -8.22 -6.03
N VAL A 68 20.07 -7.17 -5.71
CA VAL A 68 18.76 -7.28 -5.07
C VAL A 68 17.82 -6.26 -5.68
N LEU A 69 16.64 -6.69 -6.11
CA LEU A 69 15.56 -5.81 -6.51
C LEU A 69 14.84 -5.31 -5.27
N ARG A 70 14.78 -3.98 -5.12
CA ARG A 70 14.08 -3.32 -4.03
C ARG A 70 12.74 -2.80 -4.53
N ILE A 71 11.64 -3.30 -3.97
CA ILE A 71 10.29 -2.95 -4.38
C ILE A 71 9.61 -2.20 -3.24
N MET A 72 9.09 -1.02 -3.52
CA MET A 72 8.36 -0.18 -2.58
C MET A 72 6.89 -0.10 -3.00
N ALA A 73 6.01 0.08 -2.02
CA ALA A 73 4.60 0.38 -2.26
C ALA A 73 4.31 1.82 -1.83
N PHE A 74 3.63 2.60 -2.66
CA PHE A 74 3.25 3.97 -2.30
C PHE A 74 1.91 4.36 -2.91
N ALA A 75 1.22 5.28 -2.26
CA ALA A 75 -0.02 5.85 -2.75
C ALA A 75 0.28 7.07 -3.63
N HIS A 76 -0.32 7.12 -4.82
CA HIS A 76 -0.23 8.25 -5.74
C HIS A 76 -1.59 8.51 -6.37
N LYS A 77 -2.11 9.75 -6.22
CA LYS A 77 -3.39 10.18 -6.79
C LYS A 77 -4.56 9.20 -6.50
N GLY A 78 -4.61 8.67 -5.29
CA GLY A 78 -5.67 7.75 -4.85
C GLY A 78 -5.48 6.28 -5.24
N ALA A 79 -4.40 5.93 -5.96
CA ALA A 79 -4.07 4.56 -6.32
C ALA A 79 -2.79 4.09 -5.61
N TRP A 80 -2.74 2.80 -5.28
CA TRP A 80 -1.52 2.16 -4.79
C TRP A 80 -0.69 1.62 -5.96
N LEU A 81 0.62 1.89 -5.92
CA LEU A 81 1.57 1.48 -6.93
C LEU A 81 2.72 0.72 -6.28
N TYR A 82 3.18 -0.35 -6.92
CA TYR A 82 4.51 -0.90 -6.70
C TYR A 82 5.53 -0.16 -7.55
N THR A 83 6.76 -0.02 -7.06
CA THR A 83 7.87 0.51 -7.84
C THR A 83 9.20 -0.09 -7.44
N TRP A 84 10.10 -0.23 -8.41
CA TRP A 84 11.46 -0.74 -8.22
C TRP A 84 12.53 0.20 -8.79
N GLY A 85 12.17 1.46 -9.00
CA GLY A 85 13.10 2.54 -9.33
C GLY A 85 12.39 3.79 -9.81
N ARG A 86 13.11 4.68 -10.51
CA ARG A 86 12.64 6.07 -10.72
C ARG A 86 11.76 6.26 -11.96
N GLY A 87 11.85 5.36 -12.94
CA GLY A 87 11.14 5.47 -14.22
C GLY A 87 9.65 5.13 -14.14
N ARG A 88 8.84 5.70 -15.04
CA ARG A 88 7.40 5.34 -15.16
C ARG A 88 7.20 3.88 -15.54
N ALA A 89 8.10 3.31 -16.34
CA ALA A 89 8.09 1.90 -16.71
C ALA A 89 8.42 0.95 -15.54
N GLN A 90 8.93 1.49 -14.42
CA GLN A 90 9.30 0.75 -13.22
C GLN A 90 8.23 0.88 -12.14
N ARG A 91 6.96 0.98 -12.58
CA ARG A 91 5.78 1.12 -11.74
C ARG A 91 4.66 0.26 -12.28
N VAL A 92 3.92 -0.37 -11.39
CA VAL A 92 2.71 -1.12 -11.74
C VAL A 92 1.65 -0.90 -10.65
N PRO A 93 0.37 -0.73 -11.01
CA PRO A 93 -0.69 -0.67 -10.02
C PRO A 93 -0.76 -1.93 -9.17
N VAL A 94 -1.00 -1.77 -7.88
CA VAL A 94 -1.14 -2.90 -6.94
C VAL A 94 -2.34 -3.79 -7.27
N VAL A 95 -3.37 -3.21 -7.89
CA VAL A 95 -4.61 -3.89 -8.28
C VAL A 95 -4.52 -4.56 -9.66
N ALA A 96 -3.39 -4.39 -10.37
CA ALA A 96 -3.24 -5.02 -11.68
C ALA A 96 -3.02 -6.53 -11.51
N ASP A 97 -3.77 -7.34 -12.25
CA ASP A 97 -3.70 -8.80 -12.17
C ASP A 97 -2.32 -9.33 -12.58
N ASP A 98 -1.60 -8.59 -13.42
CA ASP A 98 -0.26 -8.88 -13.93
C ASP A 98 0.88 -8.30 -13.06
N ALA A 99 0.58 -7.64 -11.94
CA ALA A 99 1.59 -6.93 -11.15
C ALA A 99 2.75 -7.84 -10.70
N ALA A 100 2.42 -9.04 -10.22
CA ALA A 100 3.41 -10.03 -9.79
C ALA A 100 4.23 -10.57 -10.96
N GLU A 101 3.61 -10.71 -12.14
CA GLU A 101 4.29 -11.18 -13.36
C GLU A 101 5.30 -10.17 -13.85
N ARG A 102 4.90 -8.89 -13.98
CA ARG A 102 5.82 -7.82 -14.41
C ARG A 102 7.00 -7.66 -13.47
N ILE A 103 6.78 -7.84 -12.17
CA ILE A 103 7.85 -7.78 -11.17
C ILE A 103 8.74 -9.02 -11.25
N TRP A 104 8.15 -10.19 -11.47
CA TRP A 104 8.89 -11.43 -11.68
C TRP A 104 9.82 -11.35 -12.91
N GLU A 105 9.33 -10.79 -14.03
CA GLU A 105 10.13 -10.59 -15.23
C GLU A 105 11.37 -9.71 -15.01
N VAL A 106 11.28 -8.73 -14.11
CA VAL A 106 12.39 -7.83 -13.76
C VAL A 106 13.33 -8.42 -12.69
N ALA A 107 12.84 -9.42 -11.95
CA ALA A 107 13.61 -10.11 -10.91
C ALA A 107 14.40 -11.31 -11.47
N ARG A 108 14.01 -11.85 -12.62
CA ARG A 108 14.74 -12.86 -13.38
C ARG A 108 16.01 -12.29 -14.01
#